data_AF-A0A6A0HAI2-F1
#
_entry.id   AF-A0A6A0HAI2-F1
#
_cell.length_a   1.000
_cell.length_b   1.000
_cell.length_c   1.000
_cell.angle_alpha   90.00
_cell.angle_beta   90.00
_cell.angle_gamma   90.00
#
_symmetry.space_group_name_H-M   'P 1'
#
loop_
_entity.id
_entity.type
_entity.pdbx_description
1 polymer ?
#
loop_
_entity_poly.entity_id
_entity_poly.type
_entity_poly.pdbx_seq_one_letter_code
_entity_poly.pdbx_strand_id
1 'polypeptide(L)' 'MASAQLVNNHKNAFYDEKIIAQRHQVRIVPVAEVEYEYKNSADKYWVYGYENKVYSPHYPHTCCWGCCCSLM' A
#
# COMPACT_ATOMS: atom_id res chain seq x y z
N MET A 1 -3.13 -7.20 -17.68
CA MET A 1 -1.90 -7.83 -17.13
C MET A 1 -0.73 -6.86 -17.32
N ALA A 2 -0.08 -6.42 -16.24
CA ALA A 2 0.97 -5.38 -16.30
C ALA A 2 2.20 -5.77 -17.14
N SER A 3 2.66 -7.03 -17.03
CA SER A 3 3.79 -7.55 -17.80
C SER A 3 3.56 -7.45 -19.32
N ALA A 4 2.37 -7.85 -19.79
CA ALA A 4 2.03 -7.81 -21.22
C ALA A 4 2.00 -6.37 -21.78
N GLN A 5 1.56 -5.40 -20.97
CA GLN A 5 1.55 -3.98 -21.36
C GLN A 5 2.97 -3.46 -21.57
N LEU A 6 3.92 -3.82 -20.70
CA LEU A 6 5.33 -3.41 -20.83
C LEU A 6 5.97 -3.96 -22.12
N VAL A 7 5.71 -5.23 -22.46
CA VAL A 7 6.20 -5.83 -23.71
C VAL A 7 5.63 -5.15 -24.94
N ASN A 8 4.32 -4.85 -24.93
CA ASN A 8 3.68 -4.16 -26.05
C ASN A 8 4.19 -2.72 -26.21
N ASN A 9 4.38 -1.99 -25.11
CA ASN A 9 4.92 -0.64 -25.15
C ASN A 9 6.34 -0.62 -25.71
N HIS A 10 7.20 -1.56 -25.32
CA HIS A 10 8.55 -1.68 -25.88
C HIS A 10 8.53 -1.98 -27.39
N LYS A 11 7.70 -2.93 -27.83
CA LYS A 11 7.56 -3.26 -29.26
C LYS A 11 7.12 -2.06 -30.10
N ASN A 12 6.27 -1.19 -29.54
CA ASN A 12 5.80 0.01 -30.21
C ASN A 12 6.84 1.15 -30.23
N ALA A 13 7.70 1.22 -29.21
CA ALA A 13 8.72 2.26 -29.09
C ALA A 13 10.01 1.93 -29.87
N PHE A 14 10.40 0.65 -29.91
CA PHE A 14 11.65 0.19 -30.51
C PHE A 14 11.40 -1.02 -31.42
N TYR A 15 11.53 -0.81 -32.74
CA TYR A 15 11.17 -1.81 -33.75
C TYR A 15 12.30 -2.82 -34.03
N ASP A 16 13.57 -2.43 -33.84
CA ASP A 16 14.75 -3.27 -34.10
C ASP A 16 15.36 -3.89 -32.83
N GLU A 17 14.78 -3.60 -31.66
CA GLU A 17 15.27 -4.11 -30.38
C GLU A 17 14.52 -5.37 -29.94
N LYS A 18 15.26 -6.32 -29.33
CA LYS A 18 14.69 -7.58 -28.83
C LYS A 18 14.91 -7.71 -27.33
N ILE A 19 13.82 -7.93 -26.60
CA ILE A 19 13.86 -8.27 -25.17
C ILE A 19 14.35 -9.71 -25.02
N ILE A 20 15.51 -9.88 -24.36
CA ILE A 20 16.10 -11.21 -24.08
C ILE A 20 15.49 -11.83 -22.82
N ALA A 21 15.27 -11.03 -21.77
CA ALA A 21 14.64 -11.45 -20.53
C ALA A 21 13.98 -10.25 -19.82
N GLN A 22 12.85 -10.48 -19.16
CA GLN A 22 12.15 -9.44 -18.40
C GLN A 22 12.02 -9.85 -16.94
N ARG A 23 12.82 -9.21 -16.09
CA ARG A 23 12.82 -9.47 -14.64
C ARG A 23 11.81 -8.56 -13.96
N HIS A 24 10.65 -9.13 -13.62
CA HIS A 24 9.67 -8.46 -12.78
C HIS A 24 9.75 -8.99 -11.36
N GLN A 25 9.69 -8.07 -10.39
CA GLN A 25 9.54 -8.42 -9.00
C GLN A 25 8.13 -8.04 -8.56
N VAL A 26 7.34 -9.03 -8.14
CA VAL A 26 6.10 -8.77 -7.45
C VAL A 26 6.44 -8.48 -5.99
N ARG A 27 6.11 -7.28 -5.51
CA ARG A 27 6.21 -6.95 -4.09
C ARG A 27 4.84 -7.18 -3.47
N ILE A 28 4.80 -8.05 -2.46
CA ILE A 28 3.61 -8.27 -1.64
C ILE A 28 3.81 -7.47 -0.35
N VAL A 29 2.82 -6.66 -0.01
CA VAL A 29 2.78 -5.96 1.28
C VAL A 29 1.66 -6.62 2.08
N PRO A 30 1.96 -7.32 3.19
CA PRO A 30 0.91 -7.85 4.04
C PRO A 30 0.13 -6.68 4.62
N VAL A 31 -1.20 -6.79 4.61
CA VAL A 31 -2.11 -5.82 5.23
C VAL A 31 -3.10 -6.60 6.08
N ALA A 32 -3.21 -6.22 7.34
CA ALA A 32 -4.22 -6.73 8.27
C ALA A 32 -5.22 -5.61 8.56
N GLU A 33 -6.51 -5.92 8.42
CA GLU A 33 -7.60 -5.06 8.90
C GLU A 33 -7.97 -5.52 10.32
N VAL A 34 -8.05 -4.56 11.25
CA VAL A 34 -8.43 -4.83 12.63
C VAL A 34 -9.62 -3.95 12.98
N GLU A 35 -10.70 -4.61 13.39
CA GLU A 35 -11.90 -3.98 13.94
C GLU A 35 -11.74 -3.83 15.44
N TYR A 36 -12.12 -2.67 15.98
CA TYR A 36 -12.07 -2.42 17.42
C TYR A 36 -13.29 -1.62 17.87
N GLU A 37 -13.69 -1.83 19.11
CA GLU A 37 -14.74 -1.05 19.75
C GLU A 37 -14.15 -0.19 20.86
N TYR A 38 -14.40 1.13 20.79
CA TYR A 38 -13.97 2.10 21.78
C TYR A 38 -15.11 3.05 22.14
N LYS A 39 -15.50 3.11 23.42
CA LYS A 39 -16.57 4.00 23.94
C LYS A 39 -17.86 3.95 23.09
N ASN A 40 -18.34 2.75 22.78
CA ASN A 40 -19.52 2.49 21.92
C ASN A 40 -19.39 2.95 20.47
N SER A 41 -18.17 3.24 20.01
CA SER A 41 -17.87 3.49 18.59
C SER A 41 -17.07 2.29 18.07
N ALA A 42 -17.59 1.65 17.02
CA ALA A 42 -16.86 0.61 16.29
C ALA A 42 -16.11 1.26 15.14
N ASP A 43 -14.81 1.07 15.11
CA ASP A 43 -13.92 1.62 14.10
C ASP A 43 -12.93 0.56 13.63
N LYS A 44 -12.17 0.92 12.59
CA LYS A 44 -11.15 0.03 12.02
C LYS A 44 -9.84 0.75 11.79
N TYR A 45 -8.77 -0.02 11.86
CA TYR A 45 -7.44 0.42 11.46
C TYR A 45 -6.75 -0.68 10.65
N TRP A 46 -5.75 -0.29 9.89
CA TRP A 46 -4.99 -1.18 9.04
C TRP A 46 -3.53 -1.21 9.50
N VAL A 47 -2.98 -2.41 9.64
CA VAL A 47 -1.55 -2.61 9.87
C VAL A 47 -0.95 -3.15 8.58
N TYR A 48 0.11 -2.53 8.08
CA TYR A 48 0.68 -2.90 6.80
C TYR A 48 2.21 -2.92 6.81
N GLY A 49 2.74 -3.77 5.93
CA GLY A 49 4.17 -3.96 5.74
C GLY A 49 4.84 -4.74 6.86
N TYR A 50 6.11 -5.08 6.65
CA TYR A 50 6.93 -5.80 7.63
C TYR A 50 7.38 -4.92 8.80
N GLU A 51 7.28 -3.59 8.63
CA GLU A 51 7.60 -2.59 9.66
C GLU A 51 6.41 -2.36 10.60
N ASN A 52 5.29 -3.08 10.44
CA ASN A 52 4.06 -2.95 11.22
C ASN A 52 3.53 -1.50 11.28
N LYS A 53 3.54 -0.80 10.15
CA LYS A 53 3.01 0.56 10.08
C LYS A 53 1.51 0.55 10.27
N VAL A 54 0.99 1.54 11.00
CA VAL A 54 -0.42 1.64 11.32
C VAL A 54 -1.05 2.77 10.53
N TYR A 55 -2.17 2.50 9.86
CA TYR A 55 -3.03 3.51 9.28
C TYR A 55 -4.36 3.52 10.03
N SER A 56 -4.61 4.61 10.75
CA SER A 56 -5.87 4.84 11.46
C SER A 56 -6.37 6.25 11.14
N PRO A 57 -7.30 6.39 10.18
CA PRO A 57 -7.81 7.71 9.79
C PRO A 57 -8.76 8.31 10.84
N HIS A 58 -9.37 7.47 11.68
CA HIS A 58 -10.42 7.86 12.64
C HIS A 58 -9.98 7.50 14.07
N TYR A 59 -8.74 7.85 14.43
CA TYR A 59 -8.21 7.52 15.74
C TYR A 59 -8.88 8.38 16.84
N PRO A 60 -9.46 7.77 17.89
CA PRO A 60 -10.33 8.48 18.85
C PRO A 60 -9.58 9.44 19.79
N HIS A 61 -8.25 9.34 19.88
CA HIS A 61 -7.42 10.27 20.66
C HIS A 61 -6.64 11.19 19.71
N THR A 62 -7.25 12.30 19.30
CA THR A 62 -6.53 13.43 18.72
C THR A 62 -5.97 14.28 19.84
N CYS A 63 -4.63 14.31 20.00
CA CYS A 63 -4.01 15.15 21.02
C CYS A 63 -4.31 16.63 20.72
N CYS A 64 -4.71 17.38 21.75
CA CYS A 64 -4.98 18.81 21.63
C CYS A 64 -3.70 19.56 21.25
N TRP A 65 -3.81 20.54 20.34
CA TRP A 65 -2.73 21.42 19.85
C TRP A 65 -1.85 20.87 18.72
N GLY A 66 -2.46 20.40 17.64
CA GLY A 66 -1.76 20.18 16.37
C GLY A 66 -0.80 18.98 16.34
N CYS A 67 -0.60 18.29 17.46
CA CYS A 67 -0.02 16.95 17.49
C CYS A 67 -1.07 15.95 17.00
N CYS A 68 -1.20 15.84 15.69
CA CYS A 68 -1.92 14.73 15.09
C CYS A 68 -1.12 13.46 15.41
N CYS A 69 -1.48 12.75 16.48
CA CYS A 69 -1.08 11.36 16.70
C CYS A 69 -1.83 10.48 15.70
N SER A 70 -1.67 10.76 14.40
CA SER A 70 -1.77 9.73 13.38
C SER A 70 -0.57 8.85 13.66
N LEU A 71 -0.81 7.78 14.44
CA LEU A 71 0.16 6.77 14.82
C LEU A 71 1.11 6.50 13.65
N MET A 72 2.39 6.84 13.86
CA MET A 72 3.49 6.56 12.95
C MET A 72 3.76 5.05 12.86
#